data_AF-A0A849ENS0-F1
#
_entry.id   AF-A0A849ENS0-F1
#
_cell.length_a   1.000
_cell.length_b   1.000
_cell.length_c   1.000
_cell.angle_alpha   90.00
_cell.angle_beta   90.00
_cell.angle_gamma   90.00
#
_symmetry.space_group_name_H-M   'P 1'
#
loop_
_entity.id
_entity.type
_entity.pdbx_description
1 polymer ?
#
loop_
_entity_poly.entity_id
_entity_poly.type
_entity_poly.pdbx_seq_one_letter_code
_entity_poly.pdbx_strand_id
1 'polypeptide(L)'
;MGFKENLLKKLEMDRLTHQVGRSLQPAKSGGSSSRVDRETMRRLLDMGDYEHLRERDLDLFCQPGEDDKRLILVLDSELKVYHTTVADVALRKSPTIKEMISIRNAVKILNDTDVVVSKGADTLQRVRNRLVEGLDLNYTAADIDALAADGVQALNHSYREGIVETLTLFAEVLGWRKAPRMFQLAHHHIWGDVSQPQPGLTRMGPAVLYNLMHDRLTMLHRPIKSDDKAAMRQFEQMAKPDAAADLEGGAVFATLKQIALTQKPEGARSGVAKSSQ
;
A
#
# COMPACT_ATOMS: atom_id res chain seq x y z
N MET A 1 -19.96 -0.69 -4.45
CA MET A 1 -19.15 -0.28 -3.28
C MET A 1 -18.94 1.21 -3.40
N GLY A 2 -19.08 1.94 -2.29
CA GLY A 2 -18.86 3.38 -2.28
C GLY A 2 -17.37 3.74 -2.37
N PHE A 3 -17.05 4.98 -2.70
CA PHE A 3 -15.66 5.48 -2.79
C PHE A 3 -14.85 5.18 -1.52
N LYS A 4 -15.42 5.48 -0.34
CA LYS A 4 -14.79 5.22 0.96
C LYS A 4 -14.42 3.75 1.15
N GLU A 5 -15.32 2.83 0.79
CA GLU A 5 -15.10 1.38 0.92
C GLU A 5 -13.97 0.91 -0.01
N ASN A 6 -13.93 1.40 -1.24
CA ASN A 6 -12.85 1.10 -2.19
C ASN A 6 -11.51 1.64 -1.68
N LEU A 7 -11.49 2.83 -1.10
CA LEU A 7 -10.28 3.42 -0.53
C LEU A 7 -9.78 2.65 0.69
N LEU A 8 -10.68 2.21 1.58
CA LEU A 8 -10.33 1.34 2.71
C LEU A 8 -9.77 0.00 2.22
N LYS A 9 -10.37 -0.61 1.19
CA LYS A 9 -9.85 -1.83 0.57
C LYS A 9 -8.44 -1.64 0.02
N LYS A 10 -8.20 -0.53 -0.69
CA LYS A 10 -6.86 -0.20 -1.18
C LYS A 10 -5.84 -0.10 -0.04
N LEU A 11 -6.19 0.59 1.04
CA LEU A 11 -5.31 0.73 2.20
C LEU A 11 -4.99 -0.61 2.87
N GLU A 12 -5.98 -1.51 2.98
CA GLU A 12 -5.73 -2.87 3.49
C GLU A 12 -4.84 -3.69 2.55
N MET A 13 -5.06 -3.63 1.23
CA MET A 13 -4.18 -4.25 0.24
C MET A 13 -2.73 -3.74 0.36
N ASP A 14 -2.56 -2.42 0.51
CA ASP A 14 -1.26 -1.79 0.69
C ASP A 14 -0.60 -2.25 1.99
N ARG A 15 -1.35 -2.34 3.10
CA ARG A 15 -0.86 -2.85 4.39
C ARG A 15 -0.39 -4.31 4.30
N LEU A 16 -1.22 -5.19 3.75
CA LEU A 16 -0.89 -6.61 3.57
C LEU A 16 0.34 -6.77 2.67
N THR A 17 0.39 -6.00 1.58
CA THR A 17 1.56 -5.97 0.69
C THR A 17 2.83 -5.56 1.44
N HIS A 18 2.80 -4.49 2.24
CA HIS A 18 3.98 -4.09 3.01
C HIS A 18 4.41 -5.15 4.04
N GLN A 19 3.46 -5.86 4.65
CA GLN A 19 3.74 -6.93 5.61
C GLN A 19 4.41 -8.13 4.92
N VAL A 20 3.86 -8.63 3.81
CA VAL A 20 4.49 -9.69 3.01
C VAL A 20 5.87 -9.25 2.50
N GLY A 21 5.97 -8.02 2.01
CA GLY A 21 7.23 -7.44 1.51
C GLY A 21 8.34 -7.39 2.57
N ARG A 22 8.00 -7.12 3.83
CA ARG A 22 8.97 -7.19 4.95
C ARG A 22 9.42 -8.63 5.23
N SER A 23 8.50 -9.59 5.12
CA SER A 23 8.83 -11.01 5.33
C SER A 23 9.77 -11.57 4.24
N LEU A 24 9.70 -11.03 3.02
CA LEU A 24 10.54 -11.40 1.87
C LEU A 24 11.98 -10.88 1.95
N GLN A 25 12.27 -9.89 2.82
CA GLN A 25 13.62 -9.37 2.93
C GLN A 25 14.53 -10.40 3.64
N PRO A 26 15.74 -10.65 3.13
CA PRO A 26 16.68 -11.53 3.80
C PRO A 26 16.94 -11.02 5.23
N ALA A 27 16.92 -11.93 6.20
CA ALA A 27 17.18 -11.59 7.59
C ALA A 27 18.54 -10.88 7.68
N LYS A 28 18.58 -9.69 8.29
CA LYS A 28 19.81 -8.88 8.46
C LYS A 28 20.87 -9.54 9.35
N SER A 29 20.60 -10.71 9.91
CA SER A 29 21.53 -11.53 10.68
C SER A 29 21.57 -12.91 10.03
N GLY A 30 22.76 -13.36 9.66
CA GLY A 30 23.00 -14.48 8.73
C GLY A 30 22.60 -15.85 9.27
N GLY A 31 21.29 -16.13 9.31
CA GLY A 31 20.76 -17.43 9.68
C GLY A 31 19.31 -17.58 9.23
N SER A 32 19.09 -18.56 8.36
CA SER A 32 17.81 -19.05 7.85
C SER A 32 17.17 -18.23 6.73
N SER A 33 16.81 -18.93 5.66
CA SER A 33 16.02 -18.43 4.53
C SER A 33 14.81 -17.66 5.04
N SER A 34 14.62 -16.44 4.52
CA SER A 34 13.46 -15.61 4.85
C SER A 34 12.19 -16.44 4.62
N ARG A 35 11.42 -16.67 5.69
CA ARG A 35 10.11 -17.31 5.61
C ARG A 35 9.12 -16.23 5.19
N VAL A 36 8.58 -16.39 3.99
CA VAL A 36 7.44 -15.61 3.52
C VAL A 36 6.28 -15.78 4.49
N ASP A 37 5.63 -14.67 4.84
CA ASP A 37 4.37 -14.64 5.58
C ASP A 37 3.23 -15.14 4.68
N ARG A 38 3.07 -16.47 4.62
CA ARG A 38 2.08 -17.14 3.76
C ARG A 38 0.64 -16.85 4.16
N GLU A 39 0.38 -16.63 5.44
CA GLU A 39 -0.96 -16.32 5.93
C GLU A 39 -1.42 -14.95 5.44
N THR A 40 -0.55 -13.94 5.57
CA THR A 40 -0.82 -12.60 5.05
C THR A 40 -0.92 -12.59 3.53
N MET A 41 -0.07 -13.36 2.84
CA MET A 41 -0.14 -13.47 1.39
C MET A 41 -1.45 -14.15 0.94
N ARG A 42 -1.91 -15.18 1.64
CA ARG A 42 -3.22 -15.81 1.39
C ARG A 42 -4.35 -14.80 1.57
N ARG A 43 -4.36 -14.06 2.68
CA ARG A 43 -5.35 -12.99 2.91
C ARG A 43 -5.36 -11.96 1.78
N LEU A 44 -4.20 -11.58 1.25
CA LEU A 44 -4.11 -10.65 0.11
C LEU A 44 -4.70 -11.27 -1.17
N LEU A 45 -4.45 -12.55 -1.42
CA LEU A 45 -4.98 -13.27 -2.60
C LEU A 45 -6.48 -13.49 -2.51
N ASP A 46 -7.01 -13.75 -1.31
CA ASP A 46 -8.45 -13.91 -1.04
C ASP A 46 -9.25 -12.61 -1.27
N MET A 47 -8.57 -11.44 -1.33
CA MET A 47 -9.20 -10.17 -1.69
C MET A 47 -9.46 -10.01 -3.20
N GLY A 48 -8.93 -10.92 -4.04
CA GLY A 48 -9.16 -10.94 -5.48
C GLY A 48 -9.78 -12.23 -5.96
N ASP A 49 -10.00 -12.31 -7.27
CA ASP A 49 -10.72 -13.43 -7.89
C ASP A 49 -9.80 -14.63 -8.22
N TYR A 50 -8.86 -14.96 -7.33
CA TYR A 50 -7.94 -16.08 -7.54
C TYR A 50 -8.61 -17.41 -7.18
N GLU A 51 -8.49 -18.40 -8.07
CA GLU A 51 -8.92 -19.77 -7.79
C GLU A 51 -7.85 -20.46 -6.94
N HIS A 52 -8.20 -20.81 -5.70
CA HIS A 52 -7.32 -21.57 -4.83
C HIS A 52 -7.42 -23.08 -5.14
N LEU A 53 -6.28 -23.70 -5.43
CA LEU A 53 -6.16 -25.12 -5.74
C LEU A 53 -5.04 -25.74 -4.91
N ARG A 54 -5.35 -26.90 -4.32
CA ARG A 54 -4.37 -27.74 -3.66
C ARG A 54 -4.00 -28.88 -4.61
N GLU A 55 -2.76 -28.89 -5.09
CA GLU A 55 -2.23 -29.95 -5.96
C GLU A 55 -1.02 -30.59 -5.29
N ARG A 56 -1.10 -31.88 -4.98
CA ARG A 56 -0.08 -32.60 -4.19
C ARG A 56 0.16 -31.89 -2.85
N ASP A 57 1.39 -31.45 -2.58
CA ASP A 57 1.79 -30.68 -1.41
C ASP A 57 1.83 -29.15 -1.65
N LEU A 58 1.40 -28.68 -2.83
CA LEU A 58 1.45 -27.28 -3.25
C LEU A 58 0.12 -26.54 -3.00
N ASP A 59 0.21 -25.34 -2.45
CA ASP A 59 -0.87 -24.34 -2.45
C ASP A 59 -0.72 -23.44 -3.68
N LEU A 60 -1.68 -23.51 -4.60
CA LEU A 60 -1.66 -22.79 -5.87
C LEU A 60 -2.81 -21.77 -5.92
N PHE A 61 -2.52 -20.59 -6.45
CA PHE A 61 -3.52 -19.56 -6.73
C PHE A 61 -3.50 -19.26 -8.22
N CYS A 62 -4.56 -19.66 -8.92
CA CYS A 62 -4.68 -19.52 -10.35
C CYS A 62 -5.49 -18.27 -10.69
N GLN A 63 -5.06 -17.54 -11.72
CA GLN A 63 -5.92 -16.50 -12.27
C GLN A 63 -7.10 -17.13 -13.04
N PRO A 64 -8.28 -16.51 -12.96
CA PRO A 64 -9.46 -16.99 -13.66
C PRO A 64 -9.26 -16.84 -15.18
N GLY A 65 -9.60 -17.88 -15.92
CA GLY A 65 -9.47 -17.95 -17.37
C GLY A 65 -9.84 -19.35 -17.88
N GLU A 66 -10.29 -19.44 -19.13
CA GLU A 66 -10.71 -20.70 -19.77
C GLU A 66 -9.53 -21.47 -20.39
N ASP A 67 -8.35 -20.85 -20.47
CA ASP A 67 -7.16 -21.47 -21.04
C ASP A 67 -6.50 -22.46 -20.07
N ASP A 68 -6.07 -23.60 -20.62
CA ASP A 68 -5.25 -24.61 -19.91
C ASP A 68 -3.94 -24.00 -19.37
N LYS A 69 -3.37 -23.03 -20.10
CA LYS A 69 -2.22 -22.24 -19.65
C LYS A 69 -2.70 -20.96 -19.01
N ARG A 70 -2.38 -20.78 -17.74
CA ARG A 70 -2.79 -19.61 -16.96
C ARG A 70 -1.67 -19.15 -16.04
N LEU A 71 -1.87 -17.96 -15.45
CA LEU A 71 -0.96 -17.47 -14.41
C LEU A 71 -1.24 -18.20 -13.10
N ILE A 72 -0.24 -18.94 -12.61
CA ILE A 72 -0.31 -19.77 -11.41
C ILE A 72 0.73 -19.27 -10.42
N LEU A 73 0.26 -18.74 -9.29
CA LEU A 73 1.11 -18.38 -8.16
C LEU A 73 1.27 -19.59 -7.24
N VAL A 74 2.52 -19.93 -6.89
CA VAL A 74 2.83 -20.94 -5.87
C VAL A 74 3.05 -20.24 -4.54
N LEU A 75 2.27 -20.60 -3.52
CA LEU A 75 2.39 -20.03 -2.16
C LEU A 75 3.52 -20.72 -1.38
N ASP A 76 4.75 -20.50 -1.83
CA ASP A 76 5.97 -20.98 -1.18
C ASP A 76 6.87 -19.82 -0.71
N SER A 77 8.14 -20.10 -0.39
CA SER A 77 9.10 -19.06 0.03
C SER A 77 9.60 -18.17 -1.12
N GLU A 78 9.43 -18.59 -2.37
CA GLU A 78 9.92 -17.86 -3.54
C GLU A 78 8.82 -17.00 -4.18
N LEU A 79 7.54 -17.31 -3.91
CA LEU A 79 6.38 -16.65 -4.50
C LEU A 79 6.49 -16.55 -6.03
N LYS A 80 6.82 -17.67 -6.67
CA LYS A 80 6.93 -17.74 -8.13
C LYS A 80 5.54 -17.71 -8.76
N VAL A 81 5.44 -16.95 -9.85
CA VAL A 81 4.29 -16.99 -10.77
C VAL A 81 4.74 -17.69 -12.05
N TYR A 82 4.01 -18.71 -12.44
CA TYR A 82 4.23 -19.48 -13.66
C TYR A 82 3.15 -19.16 -14.69
N HIS A 83 3.49 -19.20 -15.98
CA HIS A 83 2.53 -19.17 -17.08
C HIS A 83 2.53 -20.53 -17.80
N THR A 84 1.80 -21.48 -17.24
CA THR A 84 1.77 -22.88 -17.69
C THR A 84 0.53 -23.59 -17.11
N THR A 85 0.49 -24.92 -17.18
CA THR A 85 -0.59 -25.72 -16.60
C THR A 85 -0.30 -26.10 -15.14
N VAL A 86 -1.34 -26.40 -14.36
CA VAL A 86 -1.18 -26.87 -12.95
C VAL A 86 -0.30 -28.13 -12.88
N ALA A 87 -0.45 -29.06 -13.83
CA ALA A 87 0.35 -30.26 -13.90
C ALA A 87 1.85 -29.98 -14.17
N ASP A 88 2.18 -29.01 -15.03
CA ASP A 88 3.58 -28.63 -15.29
C ASP A 88 4.21 -27.93 -14.08
N VAL A 89 3.44 -27.14 -13.31
CA VAL A 89 3.89 -26.58 -12.02
C VAL A 89 4.14 -27.70 -11.00
N ALA A 90 3.20 -28.64 -10.86
CA ALA A 90 3.32 -29.78 -9.94
C ALA A 90 4.54 -30.65 -10.28
N LEU A 91 4.78 -30.92 -11.57
CA LEU A 91 5.97 -31.62 -12.05
C LEU A 91 7.26 -30.90 -11.63
N ARG A 92 7.31 -29.56 -11.71
CA ARG A 92 8.55 -28.79 -11.42
C ARG A 92 8.81 -28.62 -9.93
N LYS A 93 7.77 -28.45 -9.11
CA LYS A 93 7.91 -28.14 -7.68
C LYS A 93 7.74 -29.34 -6.76
N SER A 94 7.00 -30.36 -7.19
CA SER A 94 6.76 -31.58 -6.42
C SER A 94 6.73 -32.83 -7.32
N PRO A 95 7.84 -33.14 -8.02
CA PRO A 95 7.90 -34.31 -8.89
C PRO A 95 7.83 -35.62 -8.09
N THR A 96 7.14 -36.60 -8.65
CA THR A 96 7.19 -37.98 -8.18
C THR A 96 8.48 -38.67 -8.65
N ILE A 97 8.88 -39.75 -7.98
CA ILE A 97 10.09 -40.52 -8.33
C ILE A 97 10.07 -40.97 -9.81
N LYS A 98 8.91 -41.42 -10.32
CA LYS A 98 8.78 -41.84 -11.73
C LYS A 98 8.98 -40.66 -12.69
N GLU A 99 8.50 -39.47 -12.34
CA GLU A 99 8.66 -38.27 -13.14
C GLU A 99 10.12 -37.80 -13.18
N MET A 100 10.87 -37.95 -12.08
CA MET A 100 12.29 -37.55 -11.99
C MET A 100 13.24 -38.38 -12.87
N ILE A 101 12.91 -39.64 -13.15
CA ILE A 101 13.80 -40.57 -13.91
C ILE A 101 13.82 -40.23 -15.41
N SER A 102 12.81 -39.54 -15.93
CA SER A 102 12.79 -39.09 -17.32
C SER A 102 13.75 -37.92 -17.51
N ILE A 103 14.79 -38.08 -18.35
CA ILE A 103 15.79 -37.03 -18.64
C ILE A 103 15.12 -35.72 -19.06
N ARG A 104 14.07 -35.80 -19.89
CA ARG A 104 13.32 -34.61 -20.33
C ARG A 104 12.66 -33.87 -19.17
N ASN A 105 12.08 -34.60 -18.22
CA ASN A 105 11.44 -34.00 -17.04
C ASN A 105 12.49 -33.46 -16.07
N ALA A 106 13.62 -34.15 -15.89
CA ALA A 106 14.72 -33.66 -15.07
C ALA A 106 15.21 -32.28 -15.55
N VAL A 107 15.35 -32.07 -16.86
CA VAL A 107 15.70 -30.75 -17.41
C VAL A 107 14.65 -29.68 -17.06
N LYS A 108 13.36 -29.99 -17.18
CA LYS A 108 12.27 -29.07 -16.81
C LYS A 108 12.24 -28.73 -15.32
N ILE A 109 12.49 -29.71 -14.45
CA ILE A 109 12.54 -29.53 -12.99
C ILE A 109 13.70 -28.62 -12.62
N LEU A 110 14.85 -28.77 -13.29
CA LEU A 110 16.06 -28.00 -13.02
C LEU A 110 16.03 -26.58 -13.61
N ASN A 111 15.28 -26.36 -14.69
CA ASN A 111 15.18 -25.04 -15.34
C ASN A 111 13.73 -24.66 -15.59
N ASP A 112 13.26 -23.64 -14.88
CA ASP A 112 11.92 -23.09 -14.97
C ASP A 112 11.85 -21.69 -15.61
N THR A 113 12.96 -21.22 -16.19
CA THR A 113 13.05 -19.88 -16.82
C THR A 113 12.08 -19.71 -17.99
N ASP A 114 11.71 -20.80 -18.65
CA ASP A 114 10.77 -20.82 -19.77
C ASP A 114 9.32 -20.54 -19.36
N VAL A 115 8.98 -20.76 -18.09
CA VAL A 115 7.60 -20.67 -17.58
C VAL A 115 7.43 -19.67 -16.44
N VAL A 116 8.49 -19.29 -15.73
CA VAL A 116 8.42 -18.31 -14.63
C VAL A 116 8.29 -16.89 -15.18
N VAL A 117 7.24 -16.19 -14.74
CA VAL A 117 6.92 -14.81 -15.12
C VAL A 117 7.44 -13.79 -14.10
N SER A 118 7.35 -14.10 -12.81
CA SER A 118 7.83 -13.24 -11.73
C SER A 118 8.12 -14.04 -10.46
N LYS A 119 8.87 -13.45 -9.54
CA LYS A 119 9.21 -14.04 -8.25
C LYS A 119 9.31 -12.98 -7.14
N GLY A 120 9.11 -13.38 -5.89
CA GLY A 120 9.33 -12.55 -4.71
C GLY A 120 8.61 -11.21 -4.75
N ALA A 121 9.37 -10.11 -4.62
CA ALA A 121 8.83 -8.75 -4.58
C ALA A 121 8.10 -8.35 -5.87
N ASP A 122 8.55 -8.84 -7.03
CA ASP A 122 7.91 -8.54 -8.32
C ASP A 122 6.52 -9.20 -8.41
N THR A 123 6.40 -10.44 -7.91
CA THR A 123 5.10 -11.11 -7.79
C THR A 123 4.16 -10.34 -6.87
N LEU A 124 4.66 -9.90 -5.72
CA LEU A 124 3.87 -9.16 -4.76
C LEU A 124 3.35 -7.84 -5.32
N GLN A 125 4.20 -7.08 -6.01
CA GLN A 125 3.79 -5.82 -6.65
C GLN A 125 2.81 -6.09 -7.80
N ARG A 126 2.98 -7.17 -8.57
CA ARG A 126 2.04 -7.58 -9.61
C ARG A 126 0.65 -7.89 -9.03
N VAL A 127 0.58 -8.67 -7.95
CA VAL A 127 -0.68 -9.00 -7.28
C VAL A 127 -1.36 -7.72 -6.78
N ARG A 128 -0.61 -6.87 -6.05
CA ARG A 128 -1.13 -5.58 -5.57
C ARG A 128 -1.68 -4.72 -6.70
N ASN A 129 -0.92 -4.51 -7.78
CA ASN A 129 -1.36 -3.65 -8.89
C ASN A 129 -2.67 -4.15 -9.49
N ARG A 130 -2.78 -5.45 -9.75
CA ARG A 130 -4.01 -6.05 -10.28
C ARG A 130 -5.21 -5.85 -9.36
N LEU A 131 -5.02 -6.05 -8.05
CA LEU A 131 -6.09 -5.87 -7.07
C LEU A 131 -6.55 -4.42 -7.00
N VAL A 132 -5.62 -3.46 -7.06
CA VAL A 132 -5.91 -2.03 -7.04
C VAL A 132 -6.57 -1.55 -8.35
N GLU A 133 -6.16 -2.10 -9.50
CA GLU A 133 -6.79 -1.84 -10.81
C GLU A 133 -8.27 -2.25 -10.84
N GLY A 134 -8.66 -3.25 -10.03
CA GLY A 134 -10.05 -3.67 -9.89
C GLY A 134 -10.93 -2.75 -9.03
N LEU A 135 -10.35 -1.72 -8.38
CA LEU A 135 -11.09 -0.79 -7.53
C LEU A 135 -11.46 0.48 -8.29
N ASP A 136 -12.72 0.92 -8.14
CA ASP A 136 -13.11 2.27 -8.57
C ASP A 136 -12.70 3.30 -7.52
N LEU A 137 -11.59 3.99 -7.77
CA LEU A 137 -11.03 5.01 -6.89
C LEU A 137 -11.37 6.44 -7.37
N ASN A 138 -12.24 6.58 -8.37
CA ASN A 138 -12.75 7.88 -8.75
C ASN A 138 -13.67 8.43 -7.65
N TYR A 139 -13.65 9.74 -7.47
CA TYR A 139 -14.50 10.41 -6.49
C TYR A 139 -15.17 11.65 -7.04
N THR A 140 -16.33 11.94 -6.48
CA THR A 140 -17.11 13.15 -6.69
C THR A 140 -16.90 14.13 -5.54
N ALA A 141 -17.42 15.35 -5.69
CA ALA A 141 -17.41 16.30 -4.57
C ALA A 141 -18.23 15.79 -3.37
N ALA A 142 -19.35 15.09 -3.64
CA ALA A 142 -20.18 14.52 -2.59
C ALA A 142 -19.45 13.44 -1.77
N ASP A 143 -18.57 12.66 -2.40
CA ASP A 143 -17.76 11.65 -1.71
C ASP A 143 -16.76 12.29 -0.73
N ILE A 144 -16.11 13.38 -1.15
CA ILE A 144 -15.18 14.14 -0.29
C ILE A 144 -15.93 14.87 0.82
N ASP A 145 -17.15 15.34 0.55
CA ASP A 145 -18.01 15.98 1.54
C ASP A 145 -18.44 14.99 2.62
N ALA A 146 -18.85 13.79 2.23
CA ALA A 146 -19.16 12.71 3.17
C ALA A 146 -17.94 12.34 4.01
N LEU A 147 -16.76 12.21 3.38
CA LEU A 147 -15.52 11.90 4.10
C LEU A 147 -15.15 13.00 5.13
N ALA A 148 -15.30 14.28 4.77
CA ALA A 148 -15.07 15.39 5.70
C ALA A 148 -16.08 15.38 6.85
N ALA A 149 -17.35 15.11 6.56
CA ALA A 149 -18.41 15.04 7.56
C ALA A 149 -18.16 13.90 8.57
N ASP A 150 -17.74 12.72 8.10
CA ASP A 150 -17.34 11.60 8.95
C ASP A 150 -16.22 11.99 9.93
N GLY A 151 -15.20 12.71 9.44
CA GLY A 151 -14.09 13.18 10.27
C GLY A 151 -14.51 14.19 11.34
N VAL A 152 -15.37 15.14 10.97
CA VAL A 152 -15.94 16.12 11.91
C VAL A 152 -16.79 15.43 12.97
N GLN A 153 -17.63 14.47 12.58
CA GLN A 153 -18.43 13.70 13.52
C GLN A 153 -17.55 12.88 14.46
N ALA A 154 -16.55 12.17 13.93
CA ALA A 154 -15.63 11.39 14.74
C ALA A 154 -14.89 12.27 15.77
N LEU A 155 -14.49 13.47 15.37
CA LEU A 155 -13.87 14.45 16.26
C LEU A 155 -14.84 14.95 17.35
N ASN A 156 -16.06 15.31 16.98
CA ASN A 156 -17.07 15.80 17.93
C ASN A 156 -17.46 14.74 18.98
N HIS A 157 -17.36 13.46 18.63
CA HIS A 157 -17.63 12.33 19.51
C HIS A 157 -16.38 11.74 20.17
N SER A 158 -15.20 12.35 20.00
CA SER A 158 -13.92 11.83 20.48
C SER A 158 -13.65 10.37 20.07
N TYR A 159 -14.16 9.97 18.91
CA TYR A 159 -13.97 8.64 18.36
C TYR A 159 -12.64 8.56 17.63
N ARG A 160 -11.59 8.28 18.41
CA ARG A 160 -10.18 8.30 17.97
C ARG A 160 -9.91 7.46 16.72
N GLU A 161 -10.47 6.26 16.66
CA GLU A 161 -10.28 5.35 15.53
C GLU A 161 -10.88 5.94 14.25
N GLY A 162 -12.07 6.55 14.32
CA GLY A 162 -12.70 7.23 13.19
C GLY A 162 -11.93 8.47 12.73
N ILE A 163 -11.32 9.22 13.66
CA ILE A 163 -10.46 10.37 13.32
C ILE A 163 -9.23 9.88 12.56
N VAL A 164 -8.52 8.88 13.08
CA VAL A 164 -7.32 8.32 12.45
C VAL A 164 -7.66 7.68 11.10
N GLU A 165 -8.77 6.95 10.99
CA GLU A 165 -9.26 6.40 9.72
C GLU A 165 -9.47 7.52 8.70
N THR A 166 -10.27 8.54 9.06
CA THR A 166 -10.60 9.64 8.14
C THR A 166 -9.36 10.40 7.70
N LEU A 167 -8.42 10.65 8.60
CA LEU A 167 -7.14 11.29 8.26
C LEU A 167 -6.27 10.42 7.35
N THR A 168 -6.29 9.10 7.55
CA THR A 168 -5.57 8.16 6.68
C THR A 168 -6.18 8.12 5.28
N LEU A 169 -7.52 8.17 5.18
CA LEU A 169 -8.22 8.26 3.90
C LEU A 169 -7.92 9.59 3.19
N PHE A 170 -7.97 10.73 3.89
CA PHE A 170 -7.55 12.00 3.29
C PHE A 170 -6.08 11.99 2.86
N ALA A 171 -5.19 11.42 3.66
CA ALA A 171 -3.79 11.32 3.30
C ALA A 171 -3.61 10.52 2.01
N GLU A 172 -4.37 9.44 1.82
CA GLU A 172 -4.36 8.66 0.59
C GLU A 172 -4.85 9.46 -0.62
N VAL A 173 -5.99 10.16 -0.49
CA VAL A 173 -6.55 11.00 -1.57
C VAL A 173 -5.57 12.10 -1.99
N LEU A 174 -4.86 12.68 -1.02
CA LEU A 174 -3.92 13.79 -1.23
C LEU A 174 -2.51 13.32 -1.61
N GLY A 175 -2.24 12.02 -1.64
CA GLY A 175 -0.90 11.45 -1.83
C GLY A 175 0.08 11.78 -0.69
N TRP A 176 -0.44 12.17 0.48
CA TRP A 176 0.33 12.47 1.67
C TRP A 176 0.82 11.19 2.33
N ARG A 177 1.94 11.32 3.06
CA ARG A 177 2.58 10.19 3.74
C ARG A 177 2.68 10.46 5.23
N LYS A 178 2.79 9.38 6.00
CA LYS A 178 3.14 9.48 7.41
C LYS A 178 4.49 10.18 7.55
N ALA A 179 4.57 11.09 8.52
CA ALA A 179 5.77 11.85 8.79
C ALA A 179 7.01 10.94 8.94
N PRO A 180 8.13 11.24 8.25
CA PRO A 180 9.43 10.60 8.46
C PRO A 180 9.87 10.73 9.92
N ARG A 181 10.76 9.85 10.38
CA ARG A 181 11.21 9.79 11.79
C ARG A 181 11.60 11.15 12.39
N MET A 182 12.27 12.01 11.61
CA MET A 182 12.70 13.33 12.05
C MET A 182 11.56 14.33 12.31
N PHE A 183 10.37 14.09 11.76
CA PHE A 183 9.16 14.90 11.97
C PHE A 183 8.13 14.17 12.85
N GLN A 184 8.46 13.01 13.42
CA GLN A 184 7.57 12.30 14.33
C GLN A 184 7.67 12.89 15.72
N LEU A 185 6.52 13.09 16.35
CA LEU A 185 6.39 13.58 17.71
C LEU A 185 5.74 12.49 18.58
N ALA A 186 6.16 12.41 19.83
CA ALA A 186 5.61 11.46 20.78
C ALA A 186 4.09 11.65 20.90
N HIS A 187 3.33 10.55 20.89
CA HIS A 187 1.86 10.55 21.00
C HIS A 187 1.12 11.31 19.89
N HIS A 188 1.75 11.56 18.74
CA HIS A 188 1.12 12.18 17.59
C HIS A 188 1.05 11.24 16.39
N HIS A 189 -0.07 11.32 15.68
CA HIS A 189 -0.14 10.87 14.29
C HIS A 189 0.00 12.07 13.37
N ILE A 190 0.93 11.99 12.41
CA ILE A 190 1.28 13.11 11.55
C ILE A 190 1.32 12.61 10.11
N TRP A 191 0.57 13.29 9.25
CA TRP A 191 0.56 13.07 7.80
C TRP A 191 0.80 14.38 7.09
N GLY A 192 1.52 14.37 5.97
CA GLY A 192 1.70 15.56 5.16
C GLY A 192 2.29 15.27 3.80
N ASP A 193 2.38 16.32 2.99
CA ASP A 193 3.13 16.28 1.73
C ASP A 193 4.62 16.21 2.04
N VAL A 194 5.22 15.04 1.78
CA VAL A 194 6.65 14.78 2.04
C VAL A 194 7.37 14.70 0.71
N SER A 195 8.32 15.62 0.52
CA SER A 195 9.21 15.65 -0.64
C SER A 195 10.68 15.67 -0.21
N GLN A 196 11.54 15.11 -1.06
CA GLN A 196 12.99 15.23 -0.92
C GLN A 196 13.52 16.09 -2.06
N PRO A 197 13.51 17.43 -1.92
CA PRO A 197 14.02 18.31 -2.96
C PRO A 197 15.51 18.09 -3.26
N GLN A 198 16.30 17.62 -2.28
CA GLN A 198 17.71 17.27 -2.45
C GLN A 198 18.06 16.05 -1.58
N PRO A 199 19.09 15.26 -1.94
CA PRO A 199 19.55 14.17 -1.10
C PRO A 199 19.86 14.66 0.33
N GLY A 200 19.22 14.05 1.33
CA GLY A 200 19.39 14.41 2.74
C GLY A 200 18.54 15.60 3.21
N LEU A 201 17.91 16.36 2.30
CA LEU A 201 17.00 17.45 2.64
C LEU A 201 15.55 16.99 2.47
N THR A 202 14.85 16.84 3.59
CA THR A 202 13.42 16.47 3.57
C THR A 202 12.57 17.70 3.85
N ARG A 203 11.56 17.92 3.02
CA ARG A 203 10.53 18.93 3.23
C ARG A 203 9.21 18.23 3.56
N MET A 204 8.52 18.70 4.59
CA MET A 204 7.19 18.25 4.95
C MET A 204 6.24 19.44 5.05
N GLY A 205 5.19 19.44 4.24
CA GLY A 205 4.05 20.33 4.44
C GLY A 205 3.35 20.72 3.13
N PRO A 206 2.05 21.04 3.18
CA PRO A 206 1.18 21.10 4.37
C PRO A 206 1.00 19.75 5.07
N ALA A 207 0.73 19.78 6.39
CA ALA A 207 0.65 18.59 7.23
C ALA A 207 -0.45 18.70 8.29
N VAL A 208 -0.96 17.58 8.75
CA VAL A 208 -1.93 17.47 9.84
C VAL A 208 -1.33 16.68 10.98
N LEU A 209 -1.55 17.17 12.19
CA LEU A 209 -1.09 16.57 13.44
C LEU A 209 -2.31 16.24 14.29
N TYR A 210 -2.41 14.98 14.69
CA TYR A 210 -3.43 14.52 15.63
C TYR A 210 -2.76 14.05 16.91
N ASN A 211 -3.07 14.71 18.03
CA ASN A 211 -2.56 14.40 19.35
C ASN A 211 -3.47 13.36 20.03
N LEU A 212 -2.92 12.19 20.32
CA LEU A 212 -3.65 11.07 20.92
C LEU A 212 -4.00 11.27 22.40
N MET A 213 -3.26 12.13 23.11
CA MET A 213 -3.45 12.37 24.55
C MET A 213 -4.56 13.38 24.81
N HIS A 214 -4.65 14.42 23.97
CA HIS A 214 -5.58 15.55 24.16
C HIS A 214 -6.69 15.62 23.12
N ASP A 215 -6.78 14.63 22.22
CA ASP A 215 -7.77 14.57 21.13
C ASP A 215 -7.80 15.85 20.28
N ARG A 216 -6.61 16.42 20.08
CA ARG A 216 -6.44 17.72 19.43
C ARG A 216 -5.95 17.51 18.00
N LEU A 217 -6.69 18.08 17.05
CA LEU A 217 -6.37 18.05 15.63
C LEU A 217 -5.90 19.44 15.20
N THR A 218 -4.69 19.53 14.67
CA THR A 218 -4.10 20.79 14.19
C THR A 218 -3.53 20.63 12.79
N MET A 219 -3.48 21.73 12.05
CA MET A 219 -2.91 21.77 10.71
C MET A 219 -1.73 22.72 10.63
N LEU A 220 -0.66 22.23 10.01
CA LEU A 220 0.49 23.01 9.58
C LEU A 220 0.30 23.41 8.11
N HIS A 221 0.10 24.70 7.86
CA HIS A 221 0.01 25.22 6.49
C HIS A 221 1.37 25.38 5.82
N ARG A 222 2.39 25.83 6.57
CA ARG A 222 3.70 26.15 6.01
C ARG A 222 4.60 24.92 5.99
N PRO A 223 5.26 24.60 4.86
CA PRO A 223 6.20 23.49 4.81
C PRO A 223 7.43 23.76 5.67
N ILE A 224 7.87 22.73 6.38
CA ILE A 224 9.10 22.72 7.18
C ILE A 224 10.17 21.93 6.44
N LYS A 225 11.40 22.44 6.48
CA LYS A 225 12.58 21.73 5.97
C LYS A 225 13.39 21.15 7.13
N SER A 226 14.03 20.02 6.89
CA SER A 226 14.83 19.33 7.91
C SER A 226 16.08 20.07 8.36
N ASP A 227 16.57 21.04 7.60
CA ASP A 227 17.75 21.86 7.92
C ASP A 227 17.42 23.14 8.69
N ASP A 228 16.14 23.55 8.70
CA ASP A 228 15.68 24.73 9.40
C ASP A 228 15.39 24.42 10.87
N LYS A 229 16.41 24.60 11.72
CA LYS A 229 16.30 24.38 13.17
C LYS A 229 15.24 25.27 13.84
N ALA A 230 14.98 26.47 13.32
CA ALA A 230 13.99 27.36 13.90
C ALA A 230 12.58 26.85 13.60
N ALA A 231 12.31 26.48 12.35
CA ALA A 231 11.03 25.89 11.95
C ALA A 231 10.78 24.53 12.64
N MET A 232 11.81 23.70 12.80
CA MET A 232 11.70 22.43 13.56
C MET A 232 11.34 22.66 15.03
N ARG A 233 11.94 23.65 15.68
CA ARG A 233 11.59 24.02 17.07
C ARG A 233 10.17 24.58 17.17
N GLN A 234 9.74 25.39 16.20
CA GLN A 234 8.36 25.90 16.16
C GLN A 234 7.35 24.78 15.97
N PHE A 235 7.65 23.79 15.14
CA PHE A 235 6.84 22.60 14.94
C PHE A 235 6.68 21.77 16.21
N GLU A 236 7.77 21.52 16.94
CA GLU A 236 7.71 20.86 18.25
C GLU A 236 6.90 21.67 19.27
N GLN A 237 6.99 23.00 19.24
CA GLN A 237 6.21 23.87 20.12
C GLN A 237 4.72 23.85 19.78
N MET A 238 4.34 23.88 18.51
CA MET A 238 2.95 23.82 18.05
C MET A 238 2.24 22.53 18.49
N ALA A 239 2.99 21.44 18.68
CA ALA A 239 2.46 20.17 19.17
C ALA A 239 2.18 20.15 20.69
N LYS A 240 2.56 21.21 21.41
CA LYS A 240 2.24 21.32 22.84
C LYS A 240 0.75 21.60 23.05
N PRO A 241 0.16 21.11 24.16
CA PRO A 241 -1.29 21.21 24.41
C PRO A 241 -1.82 22.65 24.34
N ASP A 242 -1.04 23.63 24.80
CA ASP A 242 -1.45 25.04 24.92
C ASP A 242 -0.94 25.96 23.80
N ALA A 243 -0.27 25.42 22.79
CA ALA A 243 0.26 26.24 21.70
C ALA A 243 -0.86 26.75 20.80
N ALA A 244 -0.87 28.01 20.42
CA ALA A 244 -1.80 28.51 19.40
C ALA A 244 -1.47 27.84 18.05
N ALA A 245 -2.45 27.18 17.42
CA ALA A 245 -2.29 26.70 16.06
C ALA A 245 -3.09 27.57 15.09
N ASP A 246 -2.58 27.67 13.86
CA ASP A 246 -3.19 28.47 12.80
C ASP A 246 -4.59 27.95 12.42
N LEU A 247 -4.82 26.64 12.60
CA LEU A 247 -6.08 25.99 12.26
C LEU A 247 -6.27 24.70 13.07
N GLU A 248 -7.43 24.55 13.70
CA GLU A 248 -7.71 23.48 14.67
C GLU A 248 -9.10 22.84 14.49
N GLY A 249 -9.22 21.61 14.98
CA GLY A 249 -10.47 20.90 15.11
C GLY A 249 -11.18 20.65 13.77
N GLY A 250 -12.50 20.83 13.73
CA GLY A 250 -13.32 20.55 12.55
C GLY A 250 -12.93 21.38 11.32
N ALA A 251 -12.32 22.56 11.51
CA ALA A 251 -11.83 23.38 10.41
C ALA A 251 -10.75 22.64 9.58
N VAL A 252 -9.97 21.74 10.20
CA VAL A 252 -8.94 20.96 9.52
C VAL A 252 -9.55 20.11 8.41
N PHE A 253 -10.69 19.45 8.67
CA PHE A 253 -11.39 18.65 7.65
C PHE A 253 -11.96 19.51 6.53
N ALA A 254 -12.44 20.72 6.83
CA ALA A 254 -12.89 21.66 5.81
C ALA A 254 -11.73 22.07 4.88
N THR A 255 -10.55 22.33 5.42
CA THR A 255 -9.35 22.61 4.61
C THR A 255 -8.89 21.40 3.81
N LEU A 256 -8.87 20.20 4.40
CA LEU A 256 -8.51 18.96 3.69
C LEU A 256 -9.44 18.69 2.50
N LYS A 257 -10.75 18.88 2.69
CA LYS A 257 -11.75 18.85 1.62
C LYS A 257 -11.39 19.84 0.51
N GLN A 258 -11.13 21.10 0.85
CA GLN A 258 -10.79 22.11 -0.15
C GLN A 258 -9.54 21.75 -0.94
N ILE A 259 -8.50 21.24 -0.28
CA ILE A 259 -7.28 20.79 -0.95
C ILE A 259 -7.60 19.62 -1.89
N ALA A 260 -8.34 18.61 -1.44
CA ALA A 260 -8.70 17.46 -2.26
C ALA A 260 -9.51 17.87 -3.52
N LEU A 261 -10.48 18.76 -3.36
CA LEU A 261 -11.29 19.26 -4.49
C LEU A 261 -10.48 20.15 -5.44
N THR A 262 -9.50 20.88 -4.94
CA THR A 262 -8.62 21.73 -5.77
C THR A 262 -7.55 20.90 -6.48
N GLN A 263 -7.10 19.80 -5.87
CA GLN A 263 -6.15 18.85 -6.46
C GLN A 263 -6.79 17.93 -7.49
N LYS A 264 -8.12 17.99 -7.70
CA LYS A 264 -8.82 17.11 -8.64
C LYS A 264 -8.07 17.10 -9.98
N PRO A 265 -7.55 15.94 -10.40
CA PRO A 265 -6.69 15.87 -11.57
C PRO A 265 -7.52 16.05 -12.83
N GLU A 266 -6.90 16.66 -13.84
CA GLU A 266 -7.25 16.49 -15.24
C GLU A 266 -7.56 15.01 -15.53
N GLY A 267 -8.83 14.67 -15.69
CA GLY A 267 -9.21 13.50 -16.47
C GLY A 267 -8.91 13.78 -17.94
N ALA A 268 -7.64 13.76 -18.37
CA ALA A 268 -7.20 13.73 -19.77
C ALA A 268 -5.66 13.69 -19.93
N ARG A 269 -5.01 12.60 -19.52
CA ARG A 269 -3.77 12.17 -20.21
C ARG A 269 -3.84 10.69 -20.57
N SER A 270 -4.84 10.36 -21.38
CA SER A 270 -4.66 9.39 -22.47
C SER A 270 -4.47 10.21 -23.74
N GLY A 271 -3.32 10.08 -24.38
CA GLY A 271 -2.99 10.84 -25.58
C GLY A 271 -1.51 10.78 -25.91
N VAL A 272 -1.11 9.65 -26.50
CA VAL A 272 -0.11 9.53 -27.56
C VAL A 272 0.92 10.68 -27.68
N ALA A 273 2.17 10.37 -27.40
CA ALA A 273 3.30 10.93 -28.15
C ALA A 273 4.15 9.77 -28.68
N LYS A 274 3.67 9.14 -29.76
CA LYS A 274 4.56 8.64 -30.82
C LYS A 274 4.91 9.85 -31.69
N SER A 275 6.20 10.19 -31.75
CA SER A 275 6.95 10.67 -32.93
C SER A 275 8.21 11.38 -32.42
N SER A 276 9.37 10.73 -32.50
CA SER A 276 10.33 10.90 -33.61
C SER A 276 11.12 12.20 -33.51
N GLN A 277 12.35 12.09 -33.00
CA GLN A 277 13.58 12.36 -33.76
C GLN A 277 14.74 11.58 -33.10
#